data_AF-A0A534XZS3-F1
#
_entry.id   AF-A0A534XZS3-F1
#
_cell.length_a   1.000
_cell.length_b   1.000
_cell.length_c   1.000
_cell.angle_alpha   90.00
_cell.angle_beta   90.00
_cell.angle_gamma   90.00
#
_symmetry.space_group_name_H-M   'P 1'
#
loop_
_entity.id
_entity.type
_entity.pdbx_description
1 polymer ?
#
loop_
_entity_poly.entity_id
_entity_poly.type
_entity_poly.pdbx_seq_one_letter_code
_entity_poly.pdbx_strand_id
1 'polypeptide(L)'
;MERVRMETLGNRRLLVTDLSDLGPDEARLVLQQTHLELSRLPRERTVLSLAIVRNLRMDATVTEEMKRVMKLNSPWVVAGAIVGVSTIGRVIGRGMAMVTGRGFNAFGSEEEAKAFLLKAGAPAA
;
A
#
# COMPACT_ATOMS: atom_id res chain seq x y z
N MET A 1 -13.85 -12.13 -3.11
CA MET A 1 -12.64 -12.02 -2.29
C MET A 1 -12.57 -10.59 -1.76
N GLU A 2 -12.22 -10.40 -0.49
CA GLU A 2 -12.19 -9.06 0.14
C GLU A 2 -10.97 -8.26 -0.37
N ARG A 3 -11.21 -7.05 -0.90
CA ARG A 3 -10.17 -6.20 -1.54
C ARG A 3 -9.28 -5.50 -0.52
N VAL A 4 -9.80 -5.20 0.67
CA VAL A 4 -9.05 -4.61 1.78
C VAL A 4 -9.18 -5.54 2.97
N ARG A 5 -8.06 -6.02 3.52
CA ARG A 5 -8.09 -6.94 4.65
C ARG A 5 -6.87 -6.75 5.56
N MET A 6 -7.06 -7.07 6.83
CA MET A 6 -5.98 -7.09 7.82
C MET A 6 -5.50 -8.53 8.01
N GLU A 7 -4.23 -8.78 7.72
CA GLU A 7 -3.53 -10.04 7.97
C GLU A 7 -2.49 -9.86 9.10
N THR A 8 -1.91 -10.98 9.54
CA THR A 8 -0.73 -10.97 10.41
C THR A 8 0.49 -11.34 9.58
N LEU A 9 1.57 -10.56 9.72
CA LEU A 9 2.87 -10.83 9.12
C LEU A 9 3.95 -10.75 10.20
N GLY A 10 4.46 -11.90 10.61
CA GLY A 10 5.33 -12.01 11.80
C GLY A 10 4.55 -11.63 13.06
N ASN A 11 5.03 -10.62 13.79
CA ASN A 11 4.36 -10.08 14.98
C ASN A 11 3.62 -8.76 14.72
N ARG A 12 3.42 -8.37 13.45
CA ARG A 12 2.78 -7.11 13.07
C ARG A 12 1.52 -7.33 12.24
N ARG A 13 0.66 -6.31 12.25
CA ARG A 13 -0.50 -6.23 11.35
C ARG A 13 -0.04 -5.87 9.95
N LEU A 14 -0.58 -6.56 8.95
CA LEU A 14 -0.38 -6.31 7.53
C LEU A 14 -1.72 -5.90 6.92
N LEU A 15 -1.83 -4.66 6.47
CA LEU A 15 -2.94 -4.23 5.65
C LEU A 15 -2.66 -4.63 4.20
N VAL A 16 -3.48 -5.52 3.66
CA VAL A 16 -3.46 -5.88 2.24
C VAL A 16 -4.54 -5.10 1.51
N THR A 17 -4.16 -4.44 0.42
CA THR A 17 -5.05 -3.70 -0.47
C THR A 17 -4.87 -4.22 -1.89
N ASP A 18 -5.87 -4.90 -2.41
CA ASP A 18 -5.90 -5.42 -3.76
C ASP A 18 -6.68 -4.48 -4.69
N LEU A 19 -5.93 -3.86 -5.60
CA LEU A 19 -6.40 -2.98 -6.67
C LEU A 19 -6.36 -3.67 -8.03
N SER A 20 -6.19 -5.00 -8.06
CA SER A 20 -6.02 -5.73 -9.31
C SER A 20 -7.30 -5.73 -10.15
N ASP A 21 -7.10 -5.52 -11.46
CA ASP A 21 -8.13 -5.51 -12.49
C ASP A 21 -9.24 -4.46 -12.26
N LEU A 22 -8.95 -3.39 -11.52
CA LEU A 22 -9.90 -2.31 -11.23
C LEU A 22 -9.83 -1.16 -12.23
N GLY A 23 -11.00 -0.56 -12.48
CA GLY A 23 -11.12 0.75 -13.11
C GLY A 23 -10.84 1.91 -12.11
N PRO A 24 -10.71 3.15 -12.59
CA PRO A 24 -10.40 4.31 -11.74
C PRO A 24 -11.37 4.52 -10.58
N ASP A 25 -12.68 4.44 -10.82
CA ASP A 25 -13.70 4.66 -9.78
C ASP A 25 -13.68 3.57 -8.71
N GLU A 26 -13.58 2.30 -9.13
CA GLU A 26 -13.49 1.16 -8.21
C GLU A 26 -12.20 1.23 -7.36
N ALA A 27 -11.08 1.59 -7.98
CA ALA A 27 -9.82 1.77 -7.28
C ALA A 27 -9.92 2.86 -6.21
N ARG A 28 -10.61 3.96 -6.49
CA ARG A 28 -10.84 5.03 -5.50
C ARG A 28 -11.68 4.56 -4.31
N LEU A 29 -12.73 3.75 -4.56
CA LEU A 29 -13.53 3.18 -3.47
C LEU A 29 -12.71 2.25 -2.58
N VAL A 30 -11.87 1.40 -3.18
CA VAL A 30 -10.98 0.51 -2.42
C VAL A 30 -9.95 1.30 -1.61
N LEU A 31 -9.35 2.34 -2.20
CA LEU A 31 -8.40 3.24 -1.50
C LEU A 31 -9.06 3.95 -0.31
N GLN A 32 -10.32 4.38 -0.42
CA GLN A 32 -11.07 4.95 0.70
C GLN A 32 -11.30 3.90 1.81
N GLN A 33 -11.67 2.68 1.43
CA GLN A 33 -11.83 1.58 2.38
C GLN A 33 -10.52 1.26 3.12
N THR A 34 -9.37 1.31 2.44
CA THR A 34 -8.03 1.16 3.05
C THR A 34 -7.83 2.16 4.20
N HIS A 35 -8.23 3.42 4.03
CA HIS A 35 -8.13 4.41 5.10
C HIS A 35 -9.11 4.12 6.25
N LEU A 36 -10.34 3.73 5.93
CA LEU A 36 -11.35 3.40 6.93
C LEU A 36 -10.90 2.24 7.83
N GLU A 37 -10.31 1.17 7.27
CA GLU A 37 -9.80 0.05 8.07
C GLU A 37 -8.70 0.47 9.03
N LEU A 38 -7.77 1.34 8.61
CA LEU A 38 -6.72 1.86 9.50
C LEU A 38 -7.28 2.81 10.56
N SER A 39 -8.27 3.63 10.22
CA SER A 39 -8.86 4.61 11.14
C SER A 39 -9.54 3.99 12.36
N ARG A 40 -9.89 2.69 12.28
CA ARG A 40 -10.43 1.90 13.39
C ARG A 40 -9.36 1.47 14.41
N LEU A 41 -8.08 1.60 14.07
CA LEU A 41 -6.97 1.23 14.94
C LEU A 41 -6.50 2.43 15.79
N PRO A 42 -5.94 2.19 16.99
CA PRO A 42 -5.17 3.20 17.71
C PRO A 42 -4.12 3.83 16.78
N ARG A 43 -3.87 5.14 16.93
CA ARG A 43 -2.92 5.90 16.11
C ARG A 43 -1.49 5.56 16.51
N GLU A 44 -1.07 4.37 16.15
CA GLU A 44 0.24 3.81 16.43
C GLU A 44 0.87 3.33 15.13
N ARG A 45 2.12 3.73 14.92
CA ARG A 45 2.86 3.41 13.70
C ARG A 45 3.39 1.97 13.77
N THR A 46 2.50 0.99 13.63
CA THR A 46 2.80 -0.45 13.76
C THR A 46 2.41 -1.29 12.54
N VAL A 47 1.63 -0.74 11.61
CA VAL A 47 1.05 -1.49 10.49
C VAL A 47 2.00 -1.53 9.30
N LEU A 48 2.11 -2.70 8.67
CA LEU A 48 2.76 -2.89 7.37
C LEU A 48 1.69 -2.79 6.28
N SER A 49 2.03 -2.23 5.11
CA SER A 49 1.08 -2.07 4.00
C SER A 49 1.57 -2.84 2.77
N LEU A 50 0.70 -3.67 2.19
CA LEU A 50 0.92 -4.36 0.93
C LEU A 50 -0.16 -3.95 -0.07
N ALA A 51 0.23 -3.28 -1.15
CA ALA A 51 -0.68 -2.97 -2.25
C ALA A 51 -0.41 -3.90 -3.45
N ILE A 52 -1.47 -4.43 -4.05
CA ILE A 52 -1.40 -5.27 -5.24
C ILE A 52 -2.09 -4.51 -6.37
N VAL A 53 -1.41 -4.24 -7.47
CA VAL A 53 -1.89 -3.34 -8.54
C VAL A 53 -1.89 -3.97 -9.93
N ARG A 54 -2.07 -5.30 -10.01
CA ARG A 54 -1.99 -6.05 -11.27
C ARG A 54 -3.09 -5.59 -12.23
N ASN A 55 -2.74 -5.15 -13.44
CA ASN A 55 -3.69 -4.62 -14.44
C ASN A 55 -4.56 -3.44 -13.95
N LEU A 56 -4.12 -2.69 -12.93
CA LEU A 56 -4.83 -1.49 -12.48
C LEU A 56 -4.83 -0.43 -13.60
N ARG A 57 -6.01 0.09 -13.95
CA ARG A 57 -6.13 1.23 -14.85
C ARG A 57 -5.79 2.51 -14.09
N MET A 58 -4.64 3.08 -14.39
CA MET A 58 -4.17 4.32 -13.76
C MET A 58 -4.59 5.55 -14.55
N ASP A 59 -5.05 6.58 -13.83
CA ASP A 59 -5.19 7.94 -14.33
C ASP A 59 -4.68 8.95 -13.27
N ALA A 60 -4.85 10.24 -13.55
CA ALA A 60 -4.50 11.29 -12.59
C ALA A 60 -5.33 11.20 -11.31
N THR A 61 -6.61 10.83 -11.39
CA THR A 61 -7.52 10.79 -10.23
C THR A 61 -7.13 9.70 -9.24
N VAL A 62 -6.80 8.50 -9.75
CA VAL A 62 -6.27 7.37 -8.96
C VAL A 62 -4.94 7.74 -8.34
N THR A 63 -4.05 8.38 -9.10
CA THR A 63 -2.74 8.80 -8.60
C THR A 63 -2.87 9.80 -7.44
N GLU A 64 -3.75 10.78 -7.54
CA GLU A 64 -4.02 11.74 -6.47
C GLU A 64 -4.67 11.09 -5.24
N GLU A 65 -5.62 10.16 -5.45
CA GLU A 65 -6.24 9.43 -4.34
C GLU A 65 -5.22 8.52 -3.62
N MET A 66 -4.33 7.84 -4.36
CA MET A 66 -3.23 7.07 -3.77
C MET A 66 -2.34 7.96 -2.90
N LYS A 67 -1.90 9.13 -3.41
CA LYS A 67 -1.09 10.09 -2.64
C LYS A 67 -1.82 10.54 -1.37
N ARG A 68 -3.12 10.87 -1.48
CA ARG A 68 -3.96 11.28 -0.36
C ARG A 68 -4.06 10.20 0.70
N VAL A 69 -4.48 8.99 0.32
CA VAL A 69 -4.67 7.86 1.24
C VAL A 69 -3.36 7.48 1.90
N MET A 70 -2.25 7.48 1.15
CA MET A 70 -0.95 7.29 1.77
C MET A 70 -0.70 8.32 2.85
N LYS A 71 -0.79 9.63 2.54
CA LYS A 71 -0.55 10.72 3.50
C LYS A 71 -1.43 10.58 4.75
N LEU A 72 -2.71 10.28 4.57
CA LEU A 72 -3.64 10.04 5.67
C LEU A 72 -3.20 8.85 6.52
N ASN A 73 -2.71 7.78 5.90
CA ASN A 73 -2.32 6.55 6.58
C ASN A 73 -0.94 6.60 7.26
N SER A 74 -0.17 7.69 7.11
CA SER A 74 1.15 7.87 7.74
C SER A 74 1.21 7.54 9.23
N PRO A 75 0.22 7.93 10.07
CA PRO A 75 0.27 7.68 11.51
C PRO A 75 0.26 6.20 11.90
N TRP A 76 -0.23 5.32 11.01
CA TRP A 76 -0.34 3.89 11.27
C TRP A 76 0.73 3.08 10.55
N VAL A 77 1.15 3.52 9.36
CA VAL A 77 1.98 2.71 8.45
C VAL A 77 3.49 2.91 8.71
N VAL A 78 4.18 1.80 8.99
CA VAL A 78 5.63 1.74 9.17
C VAL A 78 6.33 1.69 7.82
N ALA A 79 5.95 0.71 7.00
CA ALA A 79 6.55 0.41 5.71
C ALA A 79 5.49 -0.06 4.72
N GLY A 80 5.75 0.18 3.43
CA GLY A 80 4.87 -0.20 2.33
C GLY A 80 5.61 -0.99 1.25
N ALA A 81 4.93 -1.96 0.66
CA ALA A 81 5.38 -2.70 -0.51
C ALA A 81 4.28 -2.75 -1.57
N ILE A 82 4.67 -2.79 -2.84
CA ILE A 82 3.73 -2.92 -3.97
C ILE A 82 4.08 -4.11 -4.85
N VAL A 83 3.07 -4.85 -5.30
CA VAL A 83 3.20 -5.96 -6.23
C VAL A 83 2.45 -5.66 -7.51
N GLY A 84 3.00 -6.08 -8.65
CA GLY A 84 2.33 -5.98 -9.96
C GLY A 84 2.48 -4.64 -10.66
N VAL A 85 3.50 -3.85 -10.29
CA VAL A 85 3.78 -2.57 -10.94
C VAL A 85 4.34 -2.78 -12.34
N SER A 86 3.64 -2.30 -13.36
CA SER A 86 4.17 -2.22 -14.73
C SER A 86 5.35 -1.24 -14.82
N THR A 87 6.13 -1.25 -15.90
CA THR A 87 7.26 -0.32 -16.09
C THR A 87 6.84 1.16 -15.97
N ILE A 88 5.64 1.51 -16.47
CA ILE A 88 5.07 2.86 -16.36
C ILE A 88 4.69 3.18 -14.90
N GLY A 89 4.10 2.21 -14.18
CA GLY A 89 3.75 2.38 -12.77
C GLY A 89 4.98 2.64 -11.88
N ARG A 90 6.18 2.15 -12.24
CA ARG A 90 7.42 2.42 -11.48
C ARG A 90 7.82 3.90 -11.55
N VAL A 91 7.57 4.56 -12.68
CA VAL A 91 7.86 6.00 -12.85
C VAL A 91 6.91 6.82 -11.99
N ILE A 92 5.61 6.50 -12.01
CA ILE A 92 4.60 7.15 -11.15
C ILE A 92 4.92 6.92 -9.66
N GLY A 93 5.33 5.70 -9.30
CA GLY A 93 5.76 5.34 -7.95
C GLY A 93 6.90 6.19 -7.40
N ARG A 94 7.90 6.53 -8.22
CA ARG A 94 9.00 7.44 -7.81
C ARG A 94 8.50 8.85 -7.50
N GLY A 95 7.56 9.37 -8.30
CA GLY A 95 6.92 10.67 -8.05
C GLY A 95 6.15 10.71 -6.72
N MET A 96 5.42 9.63 -6.41
CA MET A 96 4.69 9.52 -5.15
C MET A 96 5.63 9.41 -3.92
N ALA A 97 6.80 8.78 -4.07
CA ALA A 97 7.76 8.61 -2.98
C ALA A 97 8.26 9.97 -2.44
N MET A 98 8.55 10.89 -3.36
CA MET A 98 9.01 12.24 -3.04
C MET A 98 7.94 13.07 -2.31
N VAL A 99 6.66 12.88 -2.64
CA VAL A 99 5.54 13.63 -2.05
C VAL A 99 5.15 13.09 -0.67
N THR A 100 5.26 11.78 -0.46
CA THR A 100 4.75 11.11 0.75
C THR A 100 5.82 10.86 1.81
N GLY A 101 7.10 11.10 1.49
CA GLY A 101 8.25 10.81 2.35
C GLY A 101 8.45 9.32 2.63
N ARG A 102 7.77 8.44 1.89
CA ARG A 102 7.81 6.99 2.06
C ARG A 102 8.31 6.32 0.79
N GLY A 103 9.31 5.46 0.94
CA GLY A 103 9.83 4.66 -0.17
C GLY A 103 8.80 3.65 -0.65
N PHE A 104 8.70 3.49 -1.98
CA PHE A 104 7.95 2.41 -2.60
C PHE A 104 8.92 1.34 -3.04
N ASN A 105 8.77 0.15 -2.47
CA ASN A 105 9.50 -1.02 -2.93
C ASN A 105 8.53 -1.87 -3.75
N ALA A 106 8.80 -1.95 -5.06
CA ALA A 106 8.01 -2.74 -5.99
C ALA A 106 8.64 -4.14 -6.13
N PHE A 107 7.81 -5.17 -6.08
CA PHE A 107 8.22 -6.57 -6.12
C PHE A 107 7.50 -7.34 -7.23
N GLY A 108 8.09 -8.45 -7.66
CA GLY A 108 7.50 -9.34 -8.66
C GLY A 108 6.39 -10.21 -8.09
N SER A 109 6.49 -10.54 -6.80
CA SER A 109 5.55 -11.42 -6.10
C SER A 109 5.16 -10.89 -4.71
N GLU A 110 4.06 -11.43 -4.17
CA GLU A 110 3.62 -11.12 -2.81
C GLU A 110 4.57 -11.69 -1.77
N GLU A 111 5.16 -12.85 -2.05
CA GLU A 111 6.17 -13.49 -1.20
C GLU A 111 7.40 -12.60 -1.02
N GLU A 112 7.94 -12.05 -2.11
CA GLU A 112 9.07 -11.10 -2.08
C GLU A 112 8.72 -9.84 -1.29
N ALA A 113 7.53 -9.29 -1.53
CA ALA A 113 7.05 -8.10 -0.83
C ALA A 113 6.88 -8.35 0.67
N LYS A 114 6.28 -9.48 1.07
CA LYS A 114 6.11 -9.89 2.47
C LYS A 114 7.46 -10.13 3.14
N ALA A 115 8.42 -10.76 2.45
CA ALA A 115 9.78 -10.96 2.96
C ALA A 115 10.51 -9.64 3.23
N PHE A 116 10.35 -8.64 2.35
CA PHE A 116 10.85 -7.29 2.58
C PHE A 116 10.18 -6.62 3.78
N LEU A 117 8.85 -6.67 3.86
CA LEU A 117 8.08 -6.04 4.94
C LEU A 117 8.41 -6.64 6.32
N LEU A 118 8.66 -7.95 6.40
CA LEU A 118 9.14 -8.61 7.62
C LEU A 118 10.45 -8.00 8.13
N LYS A 119 11.39 -7.68 7.23
CA LYS A 119 12.68 -7.05 7.57
C LYS A 119 12.51 -5.57 7.93
N ALA A 120 11.67 -4.84 7.21
CA ALA A 120 11.39 -3.42 7.47
C ALA A 120 10.62 -3.20 8.79
N GLY A 121 9.90 -4.22 9.26
CA GLY A 121 9.24 -4.27 10.57
C GLY A 121 10.12 -4.77 11.71
N ALA A 122 11.40 -5.07 11.51
CA ALA A 122 12.30 -5.31 12.64
C ALA A 122 12.62 -3.95 13.31
N PRO A 123 12.60 -3.83 14.66
CA PRO A 123 13.27 -2.70 15.29
C PRO A 123 14.73 -2.67 14.83
N ALA A 124 15.28 -1.48 14.59
CA ALA A 124 16.72 -1.35 14.43
C ALA A 124 17.38 -1.94 15.69
N ALA A 125 18.25 -2.93 15.49
CA ALA A 125 19.05 -3.51 16.56
C ALA A 125 19.97 -2.46 17.20
#